data_AF-A0A379GG07-F1
#
_entry.id   AF-A0A379GG07-F1
#
_cell.length_a   1.000
_cell.length_b   1.000
_cell.length_c   1.000
_cell.angle_alpha   90.00
_cell.angle_beta   90.00
_cell.angle_gamma   90.00
#
_symmetry.space_group_name_H-M   'P 1'
#
loop_
_entity.id
_entity.type
_entity.pdbx_description
1 polymer ?
#
loop_
_entity_poly.entity_id
_entity_poly.type
_entity_poly.pdbx_seq_one_letter_code
_entity_poly.pdbx_strand_id
1 'polypeptide(L)'
;MEQENTAVVEWVDIVDEKNEVVAQATRQQMRAENLRHRATYIVVHDGMGKILAQRRTETKDFYPGWLDATAGGVVQQGENALESARREAEEELGIAGVPLPNMDNSIMTMRVAAFGEAYLVVYHMGHLHYSQKKSRKYAGLLP
;
A
#
# COMPACT_ATOMS: atom_id res chain seq x y z
N MET A 1 15.44 -22.67 -23.45
CA MET A 1 15.83 -22.12 -22.14
C MET A 1 14.57 -21.63 -21.48
N GLU A 2 14.00 -22.47 -20.62
CA GLU A 2 12.85 -22.08 -19.79
C GLU A 2 13.37 -21.06 -18.78
N GLN A 3 12.80 -19.85 -18.80
CA GLN A 3 13.03 -18.88 -17.73
C GLN A 3 12.33 -19.43 -16.50
N GLU A 4 13.08 -20.04 -15.59
CA GLU A 4 12.62 -20.29 -14.23
C GLU A 4 12.28 -18.93 -13.60
N ASN A 5 10.99 -18.63 -13.56
CA ASN A 5 10.47 -17.47 -12.86
C ASN A 5 10.56 -17.77 -11.36
N THR A 6 11.71 -17.47 -10.74
CA THR A 6 11.88 -17.60 -9.30
C THR A 6 10.98 -16.56 -8.65
N ALA A 7 9.76 -16.96 -8.26
CA ALA A 7 8.86 -16.11 -7.52
C ALA A 7 9.56 -15.70 -6.22
N VAL A 8 9.92 -14.43 -6.12
CA VAL A 8 10.52 -13.87 -4.89
C VAL A 8 9.48 -13.98 -3.79
N VAL A 9 9.80 -14.72 -2.74
CA VAL A 9 8.92 -14.89 -1.59
C VAL A 9 8.92 -13.59 -0.79
N GLU A 10 7.78 -12.90 -0.75
CA GLU A 10 7.57 -11.71 0.08
C GLU A 10 7.28 -12.12 1.53
N TRP A 11 8.14 -11.72 2.47
CA TRP A 11 7.97 -11.94 3.91
C TRP A 11 7.42 -10.69 4.61
N VAL A 12 6.62 -10.90 5.65
CA VAL A 12 5.95 -9.84 6.41
C VAL A 12 6.05 -10.12 7.91
N ASP A 13 6.13 -9.06 8.71
CA ASP A 13 6.04 -9.16 10.17
C ASP A 13 4.58 -9.33 10.60
N ILE A 14 4.36 -10.29 11.50
CA ILE A 14 3.08 -10.53 12.17
C ILE A 14 3.13 -9.88 13.53
N VAL A 15 2.07 -9.11 13.86
CA VAL A 15 2.03 -8.27 15.05
C VAL A 15 0.87 -8.62 15.98
N ASP A 16 1.06 -8.39 17.27
CA ASP A 16 0.02 -8.50 18.28
C ASP A 16 -0.90 -7.25 18.32
N GLU A 17 -1.82 -7.19 19.28
CA GLU A 17 -2.72 -6.06 19.52
C GLU A 17 -2.02 -4.77 19.97
N LYS A 18 -0.75 -4.84 20.34
CA LYS A 18 0.08 -3.69 20.73
C LYS A 18 1.01 -3.25 19.62
N ASN A 19 0.87 -3.83 18.42
CA ASN A 19 1.75 -3.63 17.27
C ASN A 19 3.19 -4.11 17.52
N GLU A 20 3.41 -5.07 18.43
CA GLU A 20 4.71 -5.69 18.64
C GLU A 20 4.87 -6.89 17.71
N VAL A 21 6.05 -7.05 17.12
CA VAL A 21 6.32 -8.17 16.21
C VAL A 21 6.44 -9.47 17.02
N VAL A 22 5.61 -10.46 16.67
CA VAL A 22 5.55 -11.76 17.37
C VAL A 22 5.94 -12.94 16.48
N ALA A 23 5.91 -12.78 15.16
CA ALA A 23 6.27 -13.81 14.19
C ALA A 23 6.56 -13.20 12.81
N GLN A 24 7.02 -14.02 11.88
CA GLN A 24 7.05 -13.70 10.45
C GLN A 24 6.26 -14.75 9.66
N ALA A 25 5.66 -14.33 8.56
CA ALA A 25 4.98 -15.20 7.62
C ALA A 25 5.26 -14.75 6.19
N THR A 26 5.09 -15.65 5.23
CA THR A 26 4.99 -15.22 3.83
C THR A 26 3.71 -14.41 3.65
N ARG A 27 3.70 -13.46 2.71
CA ARG A 27 2.51 -12.69 2.39
C ARG A 27 1.32 -13.57 2.02
N GLN A 28 1.58 -14.71 1.35
CA GLN A 28 0.56 -15.70 1.02
C GLN A 28 -0.07 -16.31 2.28
N GLN A 29 0.74 -16.77 3.23
CA GLN A 29 0.26 -17.32 4.51
C GLN A 29 -0.49 -16.27 5.33
N MET A 30 0.07 -15.06 5.45
CA MET A 30 -0.58 -13.94 6.14
C MET A 30 -2.01 -13.70 5.61
N ARG A 31 -2.20 -13.75 4.28
CA ARG A 31 -3.52 -13.59 3.67
C ARG A 31 -4.42 -14.81 3.91
N ALA A 32 -3.90 -16.02 3.74
CA ALA A 32 -4.66 -17.26 3.88
C ALA A 32 -5.19 -17.46 5.32
N GLU A 33 -4.39 -17.09 6.31
CA GLU A 33 -4.69 -17.26 7.73
C GLU A 33 -5.21 -15.98 8.40
N ASN A 34 -5.36 -14.90 7.62
CA ASN A 34 -5.81 -13.59 8.10
C ASN A 34 -4.96 -13.08 9.30
N LEU A 35 -3.64 -13.25 9.21
CA LEU A 35 -2.71 -12.88 10.27
C LEU A 35 -2.59 -11.35 10.36
N ARG A 36 -2.53 -10.85 11.59
CA ARG A 36 -2.41 -9.42 11.85
C ARG A 36 -1.04 -8.92 11.42
N HIS A 37 -1.02 -7.91 10.56
CA HIS A 37 0.19 -7.38 9.94
C HIS A 37 0.14 -5.85 9.87
N ARG A 38 1.25 -5.24 9.42
CA ARG A 38 1.36 -3.81 9.18
C ARG A 38 1.13 -3.47 7.70
N ALA A 39 0.46 -2.35 7.46
CA ALA A 39 0.27 -1.77 6.13
C ALA A 39 0.39 -0.25 6.17
N THR A 40 0.75 0.33 5.03
CA THR A 40 0.79 1.78 4.82
C THR A 40 -0.34 2.20 3.89
N TYR A 41 -0.92 3.37 4.18
CA TYR A 41 -1.98 3.96 3.38
C TYR A 41 -1.60 5.40 3.06
N ILE A 42 -1.65 5.78 1.79
CA ILE A 42 -1.16 7.06 1.32
C ILE A 42 -2.31 7.80 0.64
N VAL A 43 -2.80 8.84 1.29
CA VAL A 43 -3.80 9.74 0.71
C VAL A 43 -3.06 10.73 -0.18
N VAL A 44 -3.33 10.68 -1.47
CA VAL A 44 -2.82 11.68 -2.43
C VAL A 44 -3.95 12.66 -2.71
N HIS A 45 -3.69 13.94 -2.49
CA HIS A 45 -4.66 15.00 -2.74
C HIS A 45 -4.04 16.17 -3.49
N ASP A 46 -4.89 16.93 -4.20
CA ASP A 46 -4.47 18.07 -5.03
C ASP A 46 -4.30 19.37 -4.24
N GLY A 47 -4.49 19.34 -2.92
CA GLY A 47 -4.50 20.54 -2.07
C GLY A 47 -5.78 21.37 -2.15
N MET A 48 -6.73 21.00 -3.02
CA MET A 48 -8.00 21.70 -3.26
C MET A 48 -9.22 20.86 -2.83
N GLY A 49 -8.99 19.86 -1.99
CA GLY A 49 -10.04 19.01 -1.41
C GLY A 49 -10.32 17.72 -2.17
N LYS A 50 -9.65 17.46 -3.31
CA LYS A 50 -9.87 16.23 -4.06
C LYS A 50 -8.81 15.19 -3.76
N ILE A 51 -9.23 13.93 -3.71
CA ILE A 51 -8.35 12.78 -3.50
C ILE A 51 -8.22 11.92 -4.76
N LEU A 52 -7.04 11.36 -4.96
CA LEU A 52 -6.78 10.39 -6.02
C LEU A 52 -7.38 9.04 -5.65
N ALA A 53 -8.45 8.65 -6.34
CA ALA A 53 -8.97 7.28 -6.25
C ALA A 53 -8.33 6.38 -7.32
N GLN A 54 -8.10 5.14 -6.94
CA GLN A 54 -7.37 4.15 -7.73
C GLN A 54 -8.23 2.92 -7.95
N ARG A 55 -8.47 2.54 -9.21
CA ARG A 55 -9.13 1.26 -9.50
C ARG A 55 -8.15 0.11 -9.36
N ARG A 56 -8.40 -0.79 -8.42
CA ARG A 56 -7.63 -2.04 -8.23
C ARG A 56 -7.67 -2.88 -9.50
N THR A 57 -6.57 -3.57 -9.80
CA THR A 57 -6.60 -4.55 -10.88
C THR A 57 -7.50 -5.71 -10.56
N GLU A 58 -7.97 -6.36 -11.62
CA GLU A 58 -8.65 -7.66 -11.53
C GLU A 58 -7.75 -8.77 -10.98
N THR A 59 -6.42 -8.56 -10.99
CA THR A 59 -5.42 -9.52 -10.51
C THR A 59 -5.04 -9.35 -9.04
N LYS A 60 -5.55 -8.33 -8.31
CA LYS A 60 -5.26 -8.17 -6.88
C LYS A 60 -5.96 -9.27 -6.08
N ASP A 61 -5.22 -9.84 -5.13
CA ASP A 61 -5.65 -10.92 -4.23
C ASP A 61 -6.86 -10.55 -3.35
N PHE A 62 -7.17 -9.26 -3.22
CA PHE A 62 -8.25 -8.74 -2.38
C PHE A 62 -9.00 -7.62 -3.11
N TYR A 63 -10.33 -7.69 -3.13
CA TYR A 63 -11.23 -6.73 -3.82
C TYR A 63 -10.79 -6.30 -5.23
N PRO A 64 -10.61 -7.24 -6.18
CA PRO A 64 -10.31 -6.90 -7.57
C PRO A 64 -11.37 -5.97 -8.17
N GLY A 65 -10.94 -4.95 -8.92
CA GLY A 65 -11.82 -4.00 -9.62
C GLY A 65 -12.43 -2.86 -8.78
N TRP A 66 -12.25 -2.87 -7.46
CA TRP A 66 -12.76 -1.84 -6.53
C TRP A 66 -11.95 -0.55 -6.59
N LEU A 67 -12.51 0.55 -6.09
CA LEU A 67 -11.78 1.82 -5.91
C LEU A 67 -11.13 1.85 -4.53
N ASP A 68 -9.82 2.09 -4.50
CA ASP A 68 -9.07 2.47 -3.31
C ASP A 68 -8.93 4.00 -3.25
N ALA A 69 -9.19 4.58 -2.09
CA ALA A 69 -8.99 6.00 -1.82
C ALA A 69 -7.53 6.36 -1.50
N THR A 70 -6.65 5.35 -1.45
CA THR A 70 -5.25 5.48 -1.02
C THR A 70 -4.34 4.64 -1.91
N ALA A 71 -3.11 5.10 -2.13
CA ALA A 71 -2.01 4.22 -2.49
C ALA A 71 -1.51 3.47 -1.24
N GLY A 72 -0.57 2.54 -1.41
CA GLY A 72 0.07 1.87 -0.28
C GLY A 72 0.00 0.35 -0.36
N GLY A 73 0.47 -0.31 0.68
CA GLY A 73 0.64 -1.75 0.66
C GLY A 73 1.09 -2.33 1.98
N VAL A 74 1.44 -3.62 1.94
CA VAL A 74 1.92 -4.34 3.11
C VAL A 74 3.36 -3.92 3.41
N VAL A 75 3.66 -3.69 4.69
CA VAL A 75 5.03 -3.45 5.16
C VAL A 75 5.78 -4.77 5.14
N GLN A 76 6.94 -4.79 4.47
CA GLN A 76 7.78 -5.98 4.39
C GLN A 76 8.47 -6.26 5.74
N GLN A 77 8.94 -7.49 5.93
CA GLN A 77 9.69 -7.88 7.12
C GLN A 77 10.85 -6.90 7.40
N GLY A 78 10.89 -6.33 8.60
CA GLY A 78 11.95 -5.40 9.03
C GLY A 78 11.95 -4.03 8.33
N GLU A 79 11.04 -3.80 7.39
CA GLU A 79 10.84 -2.50 6.73
C GLU A 79 10.12 -1.55 7.70
N ASN A 80 10.58 -0.31 7.82
CA ASN A 80 9.82 0.68 8.58
C ASN A 80 8.66 1.25 7.74
N ALA A 81 7.64 1.79 8.41
CA ALA A 81 6.43 2.24 7.73
C ALA A 81 6.69 3.38 6.72
N LEU A 82 7.59 4.31 7.01
CA LEU A 82 7.89 5.40 6.07
C LEU A 82 8.60 4.89 4.81
N GLU A 83 9.52 3.94 4.95
CA GLU A 83 10.18 3.26 3.81
C GLU A 83 9.16 2.52 2.95
N SER A 84 8.26 1.76 3.58
CA SER A 84 7.15 1.09 2.90
C SER A 84 6.28 2.08 2.13
N ALA A 85 5.90 3.19 2.76
CA ALA A 85 5.07 4.21 2.12
C ALA A 85 5.78 4.84 0.90
N ARG A 86 7.08 5.13 1.00
CA ARG A 86 7.87 5.66 -0.13
C ARG A 86 7.95 4.66 -1.28
N ARG A 87 8.25 3.40 -0.97
CA ARG A 87 8.32 2.32 -1.96
C ARG A 87 6.99 2.15 -2.68
N GLU A 88 5.88 2.07 -1.94
CA GLU A 88 4.56 1.89 -2.55
C GLU A 88 4.12 3.14 -3.35
N ALA A 89 4.43 4.36 -2.90
CA ALA A 89 4.18 5.58 -3.68
C ALA A 89 4.95 5.59 -5.02
N GLU A 90 6.21 5.18 -5.00
CA GLU A 90 7.03 5.10 -6.21
C GLU A 90 6.55 3.99 -7.15
N GLU A 91 6.28 2.79 -6.61
CA GLU A 91 5.86 1.64 -7.40
C GLU A 91 4.47 1.81 -8.02
N GLU A 92 3.50 2.37 -7.26
CA GLU A 92 2.12 2.50 -7.73
C GLU A 92 1.86 3.80 -8.50
N LEU A 93 2.56 4.90 -8.16
CA LEU A 93 2.26 6.23 -8.68
C LEU A 93 3.45 6.94 -9.35
N GLY A 94 4.66 6.38 -9.26
CA GLY A 94 5.88 7.04 -9.73
C GLY A 94 6.25 8.28 -8.91
N ILE A 95 5.72 8.41 -7.69
CA ILE A 95 5.96 9.56 -6.82
C ILE A 95 7.15 9.24 -5.89
N ALA A 96 8.24 9.98 -6.07
CA ALA A 96 9.45 9.87 -5.25
C ALA A 96 9.93 11.25 -4.78
N GLY A 97 10.69 11.29 -3.68
CA GLY A 97 11.32 12.53 -3.18
C GLY A 97 10.37 13.56 -2.55
N VAL A 98 9.09 13.22 -2.37
CA VAL A 98 8.12 14.12 -1.72
C VAL A 98 8.06 13.90 -0.19
N PRO A 99 7.73 14.95 0.59
CA PRO A 99 7.40 14.78 2.00
C PRO A 99 6.18 13.87 2.19
N LEU A 100 6.27 12.97 3.17
CA LEU A 100 5.17 12.11 3.61
C LEU A 100 4.96 12.34 5.11
N PRO A 101 4.27 13.41 5.51
CA PRO A 101 3.86 13.58 6.90
C PRO A 101 2.96 12.41 7.33
N ASN A 102 3.29 11.81 8.48
CA ASN A 102 2.48 10.78 9.12
C ASN A 102 1.22 11.46 9.71
N MET A 103 0.07 10.83 9.52
CA MET A 103 -1.20 11.15 10.17
C MET A 103 -1.39 10.09 11.26
N ASP A 104 -1.25 10.50 12.52
CA ASP A 104 -1.13 9.67 13.73
C ASP A 104 -1.77 8.26 13.67
N ASN A 105 -1.00 7.26 14.10
CA ASN A 105 -1.27 5.82 14.00
C ASN A 105 -2.67 5.37 14.48
N SER A 106 -3.55 5.03 13.54
CA SER A 106 -4.88 4.48 13.82
C SER A 106 -5.03 3.03 13.33
N ILE A 107 -5.50 2.13 14.20
CA ILE A 107 -5.84 0.74 13.82
C ILE A 107 -7.04 0.77 12.86
N MET A 108 -6.86 0.29 11.61
CA MET A 108 -7.94 0.16 10.65
C MET A 108 -8.32 -1.32 10.48
N THR A 109 -9.35 -1.77 11.19
CA THR A 109 -9.91 -3.12 11.01
C THR A 109 -10.94 -3.07 9.87
N MET A 110 -10.52 -3.33 8.64
CA MET A 110 -11.44 -3.87 7.62
C MET A 110 -11.64 -5.36 7.92
N ARG A 111 -12.34 -6.17 7.10
CA ARG A 111 -12.49 -7.64 7.33
C ARG A 111 -11.16 -8.44 7.37
N VAL A 112 -10.02 -7.74 7.44
CA VAL A 112 -8.65 -8.18 7.66
C VAL A 112 -8.11 -7.40 8.86
N ALA A 113 -7.51 -8.08 9.84
CA ALA A 113 -6.88 -7.42 10.98
C ALA A 113 -5.55 -6.78 10.53
N ALA A 114 -5.46 -5.45 10.49
CA ALA A 114 -4.24 -4.74 10.11
C ALA A 114 -3.99 -3.52 11.00
N PHE A 115 -2.71 -3.27 11.33
CA PHE A 115 -2.23 -1.99 11.82
C PHE A 115 -1.87 -1.10 10.64
N GLY A 116 -2.47 0.08 10.56
CA GLY A 116 -2.29 1.03 9.47
C GLY A 116 -1.60 2.30 9.94
N GLU A 117 -0.59 2.75 9.20
CA GLU A 117 -0.16 4.14 9.25
C GLU A 117 -0.62 4.87 8.00
N ALA A 118 -1.17 6.07 8.19
CA ALA A 118 -1.69 6.89 7.10
C ALA A 118 -0.73 8.04 6.83
N TYR A 119 -0.39 8.27 5.55
CA TYR A 119 0.49 9.33 5.11
C TYR A 119 -0.26 10.26 4.15
N LEU A 120 0.04 11.55 4.19
CA LEU A 120 -0.55 12.55 3.30
C LEU A 120 0.44 13.03 2.25
N VAL A 121 0.06 13.02 0.98
CA VAL A 121 0.82 13.62 -0.13
C VAL A 121 0.03 14.75 -0.74
N VAL A 122 0.60 15.95 -0.70
CA VAL A 122 0.15 17.08 -1.52
C VAL A 122 0.91 17.03 -2.84
N TYR A 123 0.21 16.84 -3.95
CA TYR A 123 0.83 16.88 -5.28
C TYR A 123 0.14 17.91 -6.18
N HIS A 124 0.87 18.97 -6.56
CA HIS A 124 0.41 19.94 -7.55
C HIS A 124 0.73 19.41 -8.94
N MET A 125 -0.30 19.26 -9.78
CA MET A 125 -0.24 18.61 -11.09
C MET A 125 0.96 19.04 -11.98
N GLY A 126 2.03 18.24 -11.94
CA GLY A 126 2.87 17.93 -13.09
C GLY A 126 2.49 16.53 -13.60
N HIS A 127 2.77 16.21 -14.86
CA HIS A 127 2.40 14.90 -15.44
C HIS A 127 2.85 13.72 -14.56
N LEU A 128 1.89 12.96 -14.02
CA LEU A 128 2.14 11.69 -13.34
C LEU A 128 2.65 10.69 -14.39
N HIS A 129 3.91 10.27 -14.28
CA HIS A 129 4.43 9.14 -15.04
C HIS A 129 3.96 7.84 -14.37
N TYR A 130 3.00 7.19 -15.01
CA TYR A 130 2.32 6.02 -14.48
C TYR A 130 3.11 4.73 -14.77
N SER A 131 3.49 3.98 -13.74
CA SER A 131 4.16 2.67 -13.86
C SER A 131 3.12 1.54 -13.94
N GLN A 132 3.10 0.81 -15.06
CA GLN A 132 2.15 -0.29 -15.33
C GLN A 132 2.42 -1.57 -14.51
N LYS A 133 3.33 -1.57 -13.53
CA LYS A 133 3.80 -2.83 -12.92
C LYS A 133 2.84 -3.48 -11.93
N LYS A 134 1.94 -2.73 -11.29
CA LYS A 134 0.97 -3.28 -10.31
C LYS A 134 -0.48 -2.92 -10.58
N SER A 135 -0.76 -2.04 -11.56
CA SER A 135 -2.15 -1.78 -11.94
C SER A 135 -2.43 -1.10 -13.27
N ARG A 136 -3.57 -1.43 -13.91
CA ARG A 136 -4.22 -0.59 -14.95
C ARG A 136 -5.23 0.34 -14.25
N LYS A 137 -4.82 1.54 -13.83
CA LYS A 137 -5.69 2.51 -13.13
C LYS A 137 -6.15 3.62 -14.08
N TYR A 138 -7.46 3.83 -14.13
CA TYR A 138 -8.05 5.10 -14.52
C TYR A 138 -8.06 5.98 -13.27
N ALA A 139 -7.28 7.05 -13.25
CA ALA A 139 -7.29 8.04 -12.17
C ALA A 139 -8.51 8.95 -12.33
N GLY A 140 -9.36 8.99 -11.31
CA GLY A 140 -10.42 9.98 -11.17
C GLY A 140 -10.28 10.65 -9.81
N LEU A 141 -10.39 11.97 -9.79
CA LEU A 141 -10.47 12.72 -8.53
C LEU A 141 -11.88 12.58 -7.97
N LEU A 142 -12.01 12.09 -6.74
CA LEU A 142 -13.30 12.11 -6.03
C LEU A 142 -13.56 13.53 -5.51
N PRO A 143 -14.82 14.04 -5.59
CA PRO A 143 -15.21 15.32 -5.04
C PRO A 143 -15.20 15.35 -3.51
#